data_AF-A0A1Z4N5B9-F1
#
_entry.id   AF-A0A1Z4N5B9-F1
#
_cell.length_a   1.000
_cell.length_b   1.000
_cell.length_c   1.000
_cell.angle_alpha   90.00
_cell.angle_beta   90.00
_cell.angle_gamma   90.00
#
_symmetry.space_group_name_H-M   'P 1'
#
loop_
_entity.id
_entity.type
_entity.pdbx_description
1 polymer ?
#
loop_
_entity_poly.entity_id
_entity_poly.type
_entity_poly.pdbx_seq_one_letter_code
_entity_poly.pdbx_strand_id
1 'polypeptide(L)'
;MKITQGKINELLSEPGCEHNQHKQSEKKNKSCAQQAQPGAAQGGCAFDGAMIALVPITDAAHLVHGPIACAGNSWGSRGSLSSGPMLYKTGFTTDLSENDVIFGGEKKLYKAIVEIHKRYNPAAVFVYATCVTALIGDDIDAVCKTAAEKLGTPVIPVIAPGFIGSKNLGNRFGGEALLEYVVGTAEPEHFQQHR
;
A
#
# COMPACT_ATOMS: atom_id res chain seq x y z
N MET A 1 10.41 -5.34 5.03
CA MET A 1 11.47 -4.41 4.57
C MET A 1 11.29 -3.01 5.17
N LYS A 2 12.30 -2.44 5.84
CA LYS A 2 12.23 -1.05 6.32
C LYS A 2 12.35 -0.08 5.13
N ILE A 3 11.35 0.76 4.91
CA ILE A 3 11.43 1.86 3.93
C ILE A 3 12.44 2.88 4.45
N THR A 4 13.66 2.83 3.92
CA THR A 4 14.72 3.79 4.24
C THR A 4 14.84 4.84 3.15
N GLN A 5 15.42 5.99 3.49
CA GLN A 5 15.74 7.02 2.49
C GLN A 5 16.62 6.46 1.36
N GLY A 6 17.54 5.55 1.69
CA GLY A 6 18.37 4.86 0.70
C GLY A 6 17.53 4.05 -0.29
N LYS A 7 16.59 3.25 0.21
CA LYS A 7 15.70 2.44 -0.64
C LYS A 7 14.77 3.32 -1.48
N ILE A 8 14.21 4.40 -0.93
CA ILE A 8 13.40 5.35 -1.72
C ILE A 8 14.22 5.92 -2.89
N ASN A 9 15.46 6.36 -2.63
CA ASN A 9 16.34 6.90 -3.66
C ASN A 9 16.70 5.86 -4.73
N GLU A 10 16.96 4.61 -4.32
CA GLU A 10 17.20 3.48 -5.23
C GLU A 10 15.99 3.27 -6.16
N LEU A 11 14.78 3.14 -5.61
CA LEU A 11 13.56 2.89 -6.37
C LEU A 11 13.17 4.06 -7.30
N LEU A 12 13.53 5.28 -6.92
CA LEU A 12 13.35 6.49 -7.74
C LEU A 12 14.32 6.56 -8.92
N SER A 13 15.52 5.98 -8.77
CA SER A 13 16.63 6.09 -9.72
C SER A 13 16.86 4.83 -10.55
N GLU A 14 16.18 3.72 -10.23
CA GLU A 14 16.34 2.46 -10.93
C GLU A 14 16.05 2.64 -12.44
N PRO A 15 16.96 2.20 -13.32
CA PRO A 15 16.71 2.23 -14.74
C PRO A 15 15.53 1.31 -15.09
N GLY A 16 14.63 1.77 -15.96
CA GLY A 16 13.64 0.88 -16.56
C GLY A 16 14.32 -0.30 -17.27
N CYS A 17 13.59 -1.41 -17.44
CA CYS A 17 14.06 -2.64 -18.10
C CYS A 17 14.95 -2.35 -19.32
N GLU A 18 16.09 -3.05 -19.43
CA GLU A 18 17.08 -2.91 -20.50
C GLU A 18 16.50 -3.07 -21.92
N HIS A 19 15.30 -3.64 -22.03
CA HIS A 19 14.59 -3.87 -23.29
C HIS A 19 13.76 -2.67 -23.75
N ASN A 20 13.64 -1.63 -22.92
CA ASN A 20 12.93 -0.39 -23.24
C ASN A 20 13.85 0.58 -24.03
N GLN A 21 14.59 0.04 -25.02
CA GLN A 21 15.70 0.72 -25.71
C GLN A 21 15.27 1.84 -26.67
N HIS A 22 13.98 1.98 -26.96
CA HIS A 22 13.47 2.93 -27.95
C HIS A 22 13.39 4.39 -27.48
N LYS A 23 13.91 4.74 -26.30
CA LYS A 23 13.96 6.13 -25.81
C LYS A 23 15.40 6.65 -25.73
N GLN A 24 16.08 6.75 -26.87
CA GLN A 24 17.43 7.32 -27.03
C GLN A 24 17.45 8.87 -27.04
N SER A 25 16.80 9.54 -26.08
CA SER A 25 17.03 10.98 -25.89
C SER A 25 17.04 11.33 -24.41
N GLU A 26 17.72 12.43 -24.06
CA GLU A 26 18.11 12.90 -22.72
C GLU A 26 16.98 13.08 -21.68
N LYS A 27 15.75 12.67 -21.99
CA LYS A 27 14.60 12.60 -21.07
C LYS A 27 14.48 11.22 -20.40
N LYS A 28 15.61 10.62 -20.03
CA LYS A 28 15.70 9.30 -19.37
C LYS A 28 15.00 9.32 -17.99
N ASN A 29 14.13 8.34 -17.75
CA ASN A 29 13.61 7.92 -16.42
C ASN A 29 12.96 8.98 -15.52
N LYS A 30 12.32 10.01 -16.07
CA LYS A 30 11.70 11.05 -15.23
C LYS A 30 10.34 10.67 -14.62
N SER A 31 9.67 9.58 -14.99
CA SER A 31 8.26 9.38 -14.58
C SER A 31 8.06 9.14 -13.07
N CYS A 32 9.04 8.56 -12.37
CA CYS A 32 9.02 8.41 -10.91
C CYS A 32 9.70 9.60 -10.20
N ALA A 33 10.72 10.20 -10.82
CA ALA A 33 11.47 11.34 -10.26
C ALA A 33 10.84 12.72 -10.53
N GLN A 34 9.81 12.81 -11.37
CA GLN A 34 9.15 14.06 -11.72
C GLN A 34 8.29 14.53 -10.55
N GLN A 35 8.83 15.48 -9.80
CA GLN A 35 8.06 16.27 -8.85
C GLN A 35 7.15 17.24 -9.61
N ALA A 36 5.90 17.35 -9.18
CA ALA A 36 5.04 18.37 -9.76
C ALA A 36 5.49 19.76 -9.30
N GLN A 37 5.25 20.75 -10.14
CA GLN A 37 5.47 22.14 -9.78
C GLN A 37 4.39 22.59 -8.79
N PRO A 38 4.74 23.34 -7.73
CA PRO A 38 3.75 23.96 -6.86
C PRO A 38 2.71 24.76 -7.66
N GLY A 39 1.42 24.55 -7.37
CA GLY A 39 0.31 25.17 -8.10
C GLY A 39 -0.13 24.44 -9.38
N ALA A 40 0.61 23.44 -9.84
CA ALA A 40 0.18 22.56 -10.93
C ALA A 40 -0.63 21.37 -10.39
N ALA A 41 -1.54 20.83 -11.22
CA ALA A 41 -2.27 19.62 -10.88
C ALA A 41 -1.29 18.44 -10.71
N GLN A 42 -1.27 17.84 -9.53
CA GLN A 42 -0.55 16.59 -9.31
C GLN A 42 -1.47 15.43 -9.67
N GLY A 43 -0.97 14.48 -10.46
CA GLY A 43 -1.67 13.23 -10.77
C GLY A 43 -1.69 12.26 -9.59
N GLY A 44 -1.98 12.75 -8.36
CA GLY A 44 -2.03 12.15 -7.00
C GLY A 44 -0.73 11.57 -6.42
N CYS A 45 -0.82 10.93 -5.25
CA CYS A 45 0.32 10.62 -4.37
C CYS A 45 0.68 9.12 -4.31
N ALA A 46 1.80 8.80 -3.64
CA ALA A 46 2.28 7.42 -3.47
C ALA A 46 1.25 6.48 -2.82
N PHE A 47 0.47 6.97 -1.85
CA PHE A 47 -0.62 6.19 -1.24
C PHE A 47 -1.67 5.76 -2.28
N ASP A 48 -2.12 6.69 -3.14
CA ASP A 48 -3.09 6.36 -4.21
C ASP A 48 -2.47 5.35 -5.18
N GLY A 49 -1.18 5.47 -5.49
CA GLY A 49 -0.46 4.48 -6.29
C GLY A 49 -0.44 3.07 -5.67
N ALA A 50 -0.07 2.98 -4.40
CA ALA A 50 -0.03 1.67 -3.72
C ALA A 50 -1.42 1.02 -3.67
N MET A 51 -2.47 1.81 -3.42
CA MET A 51 -3.85 1.32 -3.51
C MET A 51 -4.24 0.87 -4.91
N ILE A 52 -3.88 1.61 -5.96
CA ILE A 52 -4.14 1.21 -7.36
C ILE A 52 -3.58 -0.18 -7.64
N ALA A 53 -2.37 -0.45 -7.18
CA ALA A 53 -1.71 -1.73 -7.40
C ALA A 53 -2.34 -2.89 -6.62
N LEU A 54 -2.85 -2.63 -5.42
CA LEU A 54 -3.21 -3.69 -4.46
C LEU A 54 -4.71 -3.90 -4.27
N VAL A 55 -5.56 -2.88 -4.42
CA VAL A 55 -7.03 -2.98 -4.32
C VAL A 55 -7.64 -4.06 -5.23
N PRO A 56 -7.07 -4.40 -6.41
CA PRO A 56 -7.55 -5.52 -7.21
C PRO A 56 -7.44 -6.91 -6.56
N ILE A 57 -6.84 -7.05 -5.36
CA ILE A 57 -6.82 -8.31 -4.61
C ILE A 57 -8.16 -8.46 -3.87
N THR A 58 -9.12 -9.06 -4.57
CA THR A 58 -10.55 -8.86 -4.28
C THR A 58 -11.10 -9.52 -3.00
N ASP A 59 -10.37 -10.49 -2.44
CA ASP A 59 -10.66 -11.23 -1.21
C ASP A 59 -9.88 -10.71 0.02
N ALA A 60 -9.03 -9.71 -0.16
CA ALA A 60 -8.33 -9.04 0.92
C ALA A 60 -9.15 -7.84 1.44
N ALA A 61 -8.94 -7.51 2.71
CA ALA A 61 -9.36 -6.24 3.29
C ALA A 61 -8.26 -5.19 3.09
N HIS A 62 -8.67 -3.99 2.72
CA HIS A 62 -7.75 -2.86 2.52
C HIS A 62 -8.04 -1.77 3.56
N LEU A 63 -7.18 -1.65 4.57
CA LEU A 63 -7.31 -0.75 5.71
C LEU A 63 -6.41 0.48 5.56
N VAL A 64 -7.01 1.64 5.43
CA VAL A 64 -6.31 2.93 5.41
C VAL A 64 -6.03 3.38 6.85
N HIS A 65 -4.76 3.42 7.25
CA HIS A 65 -4.38 3.93 8.55
C HIS A 65 -4.07 5.43 8.47
N GLY A 66 -5.09 6.24 8.75
CA GLY A 66 -5.02 7.69 8.68
C GLY A 66 -6.35 8.39 8.99
N PRO A 67 -6.41 9.73 8.87
CA PRO A 67 -7.66 10.47 8.89
C PRO A 67 -8.60 10.05 7.76
N ILE A 68 -9.92 10.25 7.92
CA ILE A 68 -10.95 9.84 6.95
C ILE A 68 -10.68 10.31 5.52
N ALA A 69 -10.05 11.47 5.32
CA ALA A 69 -9.93 12.11 4.02
C ALA A 69 -9.20 11.25 2.97
N CYS A 70 -8.18 10.47 3.35
CA CYS A 70 -7.48 9.61 2.41
C CYS A 70 -8.42 8.56 1.82
N ALA A 71 -9.13 7.84 2.68
CA ALA A 71 -10.12 6.84 2.25
C ALA A 71 -11.31 7.51 1.55
N GLY A 72 -11.90 8.56 2.12
CA GLY A 72 -13.10 9.20 1.59
C GLY A 72 -12.94 9.76 0.17
N ASN A 73 -11.74 10.21 -0.21
CA ASN A 73 -11.48 10.74 -1.55
C ASN A 73 -10.95 9.69 -2.55
N SER A 74 -10.25 8.65 -2.08
CA SER A 74 -9.68 7.64 -2.98
C SER A 74 -10.61 6.45 -3.20
N TRP A 75 -11.48 6.11 -2.24
CA TRP A 75 -12.24 4.87 -2.28
C TRP A 75 -13.27 4.86 -3.41
N GLY A 76 -13.33 3.74 -4.14
CA GLY A 76 -14.26 3.58 -5.25
C GLY A 76 -13.97 4.45 -6.48
N SER A 77 -12.94 5.29 -6.46
CA SER A 77 -12.54 6.12 -7.61
C SER A 77 -11.98 5.30 -8.78
N ARG A 78 -11.66 4.03 -8.53
CA ARG A 78 -11.10 3.09 -9.50
C ARG A 78 -11.77 1.74 -9.33
N GLY A 79 -12.35 1.23 -10.40
CA GLY A 79 -13.03 -0.07 -10.40
C GLY A 79 -12.05 -1.20 -10.69
N SER A 80 -12.21 -2.30 -9.97
CA SER A 80 -11.67 -3.60 -10.33
C SER A 80 -12.83 -4.52 -10.74
N LEU A 81 -12.57 -5.48 -11.62
CA LEU A 81 -13.52 -6.54 -11.92
C LEU A 81 -13.20 -7.74 -11.02
N SER A 82 -14.25 -8.41 -10.55
CA SER A 82 -14.13 -9.67 -9.82
C SER A 82 -15.23 -10.61 -10.28
N SER A 83 -14.89 -11.88 -10.43
CA SER A 83 -15.82 -12.99 -10.70
C SER A 83 -16.24 -13.73 -9.42
N GLY A 84 -15.77 -13.31 -8.25
CA GLY A 84 -16.10 -13.97 -6.99
C GLY A 84 -16.06 -13.00 -5.80
N PRO A 85 -14.97 -12.95 -5.01
CA PRO A 85 -14.88 -12.09 -3.82
C PRO A 85 -15.09 -10.60 -4.14
N MET A 86 -15.79 -9.89 -3.26
CA MET A 86 -16.14 -8.47 -3.43
C MET A 86 -15.69 -7.59 -2.27
N LEU A 87 -14.83 -8.12 -1.38
CA LEU A 87 -14.46 -7.45 -0.15
C LEU A 87 -13.73 -6.12 -0.41
N TYR A 88 -12.91 -6.06 -1.47
CA TYR A 88 -12.20 -4.84 -1.89
C TYR A 88 -13.11 -3.61 -2.11
N LYS A 89 -14.40 -3.81 -2.38
CA LYS A 89 -15.36 -2.70 -2.52
C LYS A 89 -15.65 -2.00 -1.20
N THR A 90 -15.43 -2.67 -0.07
CA THR A 90 -15.64 -2.11 1.26
C THR A 90 -14.43 -1.32 1.70
N GLY A 91 -14.63 -0.05 2.03
CA GLY A 91 -13.57 0.82 2.55
C GLY A 91 -13.39 0.69 4.05
N PHE A 92 -12.17 0.39 4.47
CA PHE A 92 -11.79 0.35 5.88
C PHE A 92 -10.82 1.48 6.18
N THR A 93 -11.04 2.17 7.30
CA THR A 93 -10.16 3.24 7.76
C THR A 93 -10.13 3.27 9.28
N THR A 94 -9.00 3.67 9.85
CA THR A 94 -8.91 3.93 11.29
C THR A 94 -9.52 5.26 11.70
N ASP A 95 -9.81 6.15 10.74
CA ASP A 95 -10.33 7.51 10.94
C ASP A 95 -9.69 8.22 12.13
N LEU A 96 -8.41 8.57 11.99
CA LEU A 96 -7.65 9.16 13.08
C LEU A 96 -8.19 10.53 13.48
N SER A 97 -8.42 10.66 14.79
CA SER A 97 -8.75 11.91 15.46
C SER A 97 -7.49 12.65 15.90
N GLU A 98 -7.63 13.89 16.36
CA GLU A 98 -6.52 14.67 16.92
C GLU A 98 -5.83 13.95 18.09
N ASN A 99 -6.61 13.29 18.96
CA ASN A 99 -6.03 12.50 20.05
C ASN A 99 -5.16 11.35 19.53
N ASP A 100 -5.55 10.71 18.43
CA ASP A 100 -4.73 9.64 17.83
C ASP A 100 -3.43 10.21 17.22
N VAL A 101 -3.44 11.46 16.76
CA VAL A 101 -2.22 12.16 16.29
C VAL A 101 -1.30 12.51 17.46
N ILE A 102 -1.86 12.94 18.59
CA ILE A 102 -1.08 13.33 19.78
C ILE A 102 -0.48 12.10 20.49
N PHE A 103 -1.26 11.02 20.61
CA PHE A 103 -0.90 9.87 21.45
C PHE A 103 -0.49 8.62 20.65
N GLY A 104 -0.54 8.67 19.32
CA GLY A 104 -0.24 7.54 18.43
C GLY A 104 -1.46 6.71 18.06
N GLY A 105 -1.48 6.20 16.82
CA GLY A 105 -2.60 5.47 16.23
C GLY A 105 -2.54 3.95 16.40
N GLU A 106 -1.41 3.40 16.86
CA GLU A 106 -1.10 1.96 16.85
C GLU A 106 -2.15 1.08 17.56
N LYS A 107 -2.61 1.49 18.75
CA LYS A 107 -3.64 0.73 19.50
C LYS A 107 -4.97 0.70 18.75
N LYS A 108 -5.31 1.79 18.06
CA LYS A 108 -6.52 1.90 17.25
C LYS A 108 -6.40 1.06 15.99
N LEU A 109 -5.23 1.08 15.34
CA LEU A 109 -4.91 0.21 14.21
C LEU A 109 -5.08 -1.27 14.56
N TYR A 110 -4.47 -1.72 15.66
CA TYR A 110 -4.59 -3.11 16.09
C TYR A 110 -6.06 -3.53 16.30
N LYS A 111 -6.85 -2.69 16.99
CA LYS A 111 -8.29 -2.94 17.19
C LYS A 111 -9.05 -3.02 15.88
N ALA A 112 -8.77 -2.13 14.93
CA ALA A 112 -9.39 -2.13 13.61
C ALA A 112 -9.09 -3.42 12.83
N ILE A 113 -7.83 -3.88 12.84
CA ILE A 113 -7.45 -5.15 12.19
C ILE A 113 -8.22 -6.33 12.79
N VAL A 114 -8.28 -6.41 14.13
CA VAL A 114 -9.03 -7.47 14.83
C VAL A 114 -10.51 -7.42 14.49
N GLU A 115 -11.10 -6.23 14.40
CA GLU A 115 -12.50 -6.04 14.04
C GLU A 115 -12.81 -6.45 12.60
N ILE A 116 -11.96 -6.07 11.65
CA ILE A 116 -12.05 -6.48 10.25
C ILE A 116 -11.99 -8.01 10.14
N HIS A 117 -11.01 -8.63 10.80
CA HIS A 117 -10.86 -10.08 10.78
C HIS A 117 -12.12 -10.77 11.34
N LYS A 118 -12.62 -10.33 12.50
CA LYS A 118 -13.82 -10.93 13.11
C LYS A 118 -15.08 -10.80 12.26
N ARG A 119 -15.26 -9.66 11.57
CA ARG A 119 -16.49 -9.37 10.84
C ARG A 119 -16.49 -9.92 9.42
N TYR A 120 -15.33 -9.95 8.77
CA TYR A 120 -15.22 -10.24 7.34
C TYR A 120 -14.38 -11.47 7.01
N ASN A 121 -13.56 -11.96 7.95
CA ASN A 121 -12.66 -13.10 7.78
C ASN A 121 -11.92 -13.10 6.41
N PRO A 122 -11.17 -12.02 6.10
CA PRO A 122 -10.53 -11.87 4.80
C PRO A 122 -9.38 -12.86 4.60
N ALA A 123 -8.98 -13.08 3.35
CA ALA A 123 -7.78 -13.86 3.03
C ALA A 123 -6.49 -13.18 3.53
N ALA A 124 -6.48 -11.84 3.53
CA ALA A 124 -5.39 -11.01 4.06
C ALA A 124 -5.90 -9.59 4.41
N VAL A 125 -5.13 -8.86 5.21
CA VAL A 125 -5.38 -7.43 5.51
C VAL A 125 -4.18 -6.60 5.05
N PHE A 126 -4.37 -5.75 4.04
CA PHE A 126 -3.38 -4.74 3.67
C PHE A 126 -3.58 -3.48 4.49
N VAL A 127 -2.54 -3.01 5.17
CA VAL A 127 -2.57 -1.81 6.03
C VAL A 127 -1.76 -0.71 5.39
N TYR A 128 -2.42 0.34 4.93
CA TYR A 128 -1.78 1.45 4.23
C TYR A 128 -1.40 2.58 5.19
N ALA A 129 -0.11 2.88 5.26
CA ALA A 129 0.36 4.09 5.94
C ALA A 129 -0.03 5.34 5.12
N THR A 130 -0.44 6.40 5.83
CA THR A 130 -0.74 7.70 5.23
C THR A 130 0.26 8.75 5.72
N CYS A 131 0.15 9.99 5.25
CA CYS A 131 1.10 11.05 5.62
C CYS A 131 1.18 11.25 7.13
N VAL A 132 0.04 11.27 7.82
CA VAL A 132 -0.01 11.57 9.26
C VAL A 132 0.64 10.46 10.08
N THR A 133 0.29 9.20 9.82
CA THR A 133 0.81 8.05 10.57
C THR A 133 2.31 7.85 10.36
N ALA A 134 2.80 8.11 9.14
CA ALA A 134 4.22 8.10 8.87
C ALA A 134 4.99 9.27 9.53
N LEU A 135 4.36 10.45 9.68
CA LEU A 135 5.01 11.62 10.31
C LEU A 135 5.09 11.50 11.83
N ILE A 136 4.04 10.98 12.48
CA ILE A 136 4.04 10.76 13.94
C ILE A 136 4.86 9.54 14.34
N GLY A 137 5.22 8.68 13.37
CA GLY A 137 6.12 7.55 13.57
C GLY A 137 5.45 6.32 14.17
N ASP A 138 4.17 6.07 13.87
CA ASP A 138 3.49 4.83 14.26
C ASP A 138 4.25 3.62 13.70
N ASP A 139 4.56 2.63 14.55
CA ASP A 139 5.23 1.38 14.16
C ASP A 139 4.22 0.38 13.56
N ILE A 140 3.79 0.68 12.33
CA ILE A 140 2.81 -0.11 11.58
C ILE A 140 3.32 -1.55 11.34
N ASP A 141 4.61 -1.73 11.08
CA ASP A 141 5.21 -3.05 10.88
C ASP A 141 5.06 -3.92 12.13
N ALA A 142 5.37 -3.38 13.32
CA ALA A 142 5.22 -4.11 14.58
C ALA A 142 3.75 -4.46 14.88
N VAL A 143 2.82 -3.54 14.61
CA VAL A 143 1.38 -3.80 14.80
C VAL A 143 0.89 -4.88 13.85
N CYS A 144 1.27 -4.81 12.57
CA CYS A 144 0.86 -5.79 11.55
C CYS A 144 1.40 -7.19 11.90
N LYS A 145 2.69 -7.29 12.26
CA LYS A 145 3.31 -8.54 12.69
C LYS A 145 2.57 -9.16 13.88
N THR A 146 2.34 -8.37 14.93
CA THR A 146 1.62 -8.81 16.14
C THR A 146 0.20 -9.27 15.83
N ALA A 147 -0.50 -8.56 14.93
CA ALA A 147 -1.85 -8.93 14.52
C ALA A 147 -1.87 -10.22 13.70
N ALA A 148 -0.94 -10.37 12.76
CA ALA A 148 -0.83 -11.58 11.93
C ALA A 148 -0.57 -12.83 12.77
N GLU A 149 0.39 -12.77 13.71
CA GLU A 149 0.72 -13.88 14.62
C GLU A 149 -0.49 -14.31 15.46
N LYS A 150 -1.29 -13.34 15.93
CA LYS A 150 -2.43 -13.61 16.83
C LYS A 150 -3.69 -14.08 16.09
N LEU A 151 -3.90 -13.64 14.85
CA LEU A 151 -5.10 -13.95 14.08
C LEU A 151 -4.92 -15.13 13.13
N GLY A 152 -3.67 -15.50 12.80
CA GLY A 152 -3.40 -16.50 11.77
C GLY A 152 -3.76 -16.06 10.36
N THR A 153 -4.09 -14.77 10.17
CA THR A 153 -4.37 -14.14 8.87
C THR A 153 -3.21 -13.23 8.51
N PRO A 154 -2.69 -13.27 7.28
CA PRO A 154 -1.68 -12.33 6.82
C PRO A 154 -2.12 -10.87 7.01
N VAL A 155 -1.28 -10.05 7.66
CA VAL A 155 -1.48 -8.61 7.80
C VAL A 155 -0.24 -7.92 7.23
N ILE A 156 -0.42 -7.26 6.08
CA ILE A 156 0.67 -6.76 5.25
C ILE A 156 0.78 -5.24 5.42
N PRO A 157 1.90 -4.72 5.97
CA PRO A 157 2.13 -3.28 6.01
C PRO A 157 2.50 -2.76 4.62
N VAL A 158 1.80 -1.71 4.18
CA VAL A 158 2.03 -1.00 2.92
C VAL A 158 2.48 0.43 3.24
N ILE A 159 3.79 0.61 3.34
CA ILE A 159 4.41 1.88 3.76
C ILE A 159 4.67 2.75 2.53
N ALA A 160 3.63 3.48 2.10
CA ALA A 160 3.68 4.40 0.95
C ALA A 160 2.99 5.75 1.25
N PRO A 161 3.43 6.50 2.28
CA PRO A 161 2.79 7.76 2.66
C PRO A 161 2.84 8.77 1.52
N GLY A 162 1.81 9.60 1.37
CA GLY A 162 1.66 10.45 0.17
C GLY A 162 2.83 11.40 -0.13
N PHE A 163 3.62 11.80 0.86
CA PHE A 163 4.72 12.75 0.69
C PHE A 163 5.99 12.16 0.05
N ILE A 164 6.14 10.82 -0.05
CA ILE A 164 7.39 10.23 -0.57
C ILE A 164 7.47 10.25 -2.11
N GLY A 165 6.37 10.52 -2.80
CA GLY A 165 6.39 10.66 -4.25
C GLY A 165 5.03 10.55 -4.94
N SER A 166 5.08 10.38 -6.25
CA SER A 166 3.91 10.28 -7.13
C SER A 166 3.27 8.89 -7.08
N LYS A 167 2.13 8.73 -7.75
CA LYS A 167 1.47 7.43 -7.92
C LYS A 167 2.36 6.34 -8.51
N ASN A 168 3.24 6.68 -9.43
CA ASN A 168 4.12 5.69 -10.05
C ASN A 168 5.05 5.04 -9.01
N LEU A 169 5.60 5.87 -8.12
CA LEU A 169 6.39 5.38 -7.00
C LEU A 169 5.52 4.58 -6.02
N GLY A 170 4.30 5.02 -5.78
CA GLY A 170 3.30 4.29 -5.01
C GLY A 170 3.02 2.87 -5.54
N ASN A 171 2.76 2.73 -6.84
CA ASN A 171 2.55 1.44 -7.49
C ASN A 171 3.73 0.50 -7.22
N ARG A 172 4.95 1.04 -7.31
CA ARG A 172 6.17 0.30 -7.05
C ARG A 172 6.25 -0.18 -5.60
N PHE A 173 5.98 0.68 -4.63
CA PHE A 173 5.92 0.26 -3.23
C PHE A 173 4.83 -0.77 -2.95
N GLY A 174 3.70 -0.72 -3.66
CA GLY A 174 2.69 -1.78 -3.63
C GLY A 174 3.27 -3.12 -4.09
N GLY A 175 4.00 -3.14 -5.21
CA GLY A 175 4.69 -4.33 -5.70
C GLY A 175 5.76 -4.87 -4.74
N GLU A 176 6.59 -4.00 -4.17
CA GLU A 176 7.58 -4.38 -3.16
C GLU A 176 6.93 -5.01 -1.92
N ALA A 177 5.77 -4.48 -1.48
CA ALA A 177 5.03 -5.08 -0.37
C ALA A 177 4.57 -6.52 -0.68
N LEU A 178 4.16 -6.80 -1.92
CA LEU A 178 3.83 -8.18 -2.33
C LEU A 178 5.07 -9.07 -2.38
N LEU A 179 6.18 -8.59 -2.96
CA LEU A 179 7.42 -9.35 -3.06
C LEU A 179 7.96 -9.75 -1.67
N GLU A 180 7.87 -8.83 -0.72
CA GLU A 180 8.40 -9.04 0.63
C GLU A 180 7.49 -9.93 1.50
N TYR A 181 6.17 -9.69 1.47
CA TYR A 181 5.26 -10.24 2.47
C TYR A 181 4.34 -11.35 1.94
N VAL A 182 4.27 -11.56 0.62
CA VAL A 182 3.26 -12.45 0.01
C VAL A 182 3.88 -13.46 -0.97
N VAL A 183 4.74 -13.01 -1.87
CA VAL A 183 5.31 -13.90 -2.89
C VAL A 183 6.26 -14.90 -2.23
N GLY A 184 6.06 -16.20 -2.51
CA GLY A 184 6.89 -17.28 -1.98
C GLY A 184 6.53 -17.75 -0.57
N THR A 185 5.43 -17.27 0.02
CA THR A 185 4.99 -17.72 1.36
C THR A 185 4.21 -19.04 1.35
N ALA A 186 3.82 -19.54 0.17
CA ALA A 186 3.14 -20.81 -0.01
C ALA A 186 3.47 -21.40 -1.38
N GLU A 187 3.52 -22.73 -1.44
CA GLU A 187 3.63 -23.48 -2.70
C GLU A 187 2.23 -23.70 -3.29
N PRO A 188 2.06 -23.59 -4.63
CA PRO A 188 0.79 -23.92 -5.26
C PRO A 188 0.50 -25.42 -5.11
N GLU A 189 -0.77 -25.78 -4.89
CA GLU A 189 -1.20 -27.18 -4.80
C GLU A 189 -0.88 -27.97 -6.08
N HIS A 190 -0.84 -27.28 -7.22
CA HIS A 190 -0.54 -27.86 -8.52
C HIS A 190 0.45 -26.98 -9.30
N PHE A 191 1.61 -27.53 -9.63
CA PHE A 191 2.50 -26.97 -10.64
C PHE A 191 2.03 -27.41 -12.03
N GLN A 192 1.39 -26.52 -12.77
CA GLN A 192 1.29 -26.73 -14.22
C GLN A 192 2.68 -26.49 -14.82
N GLN A 193 3.38 -27.59 -15.16
CA GLN A 193 4.55 -27.52 -16.01
C GLN A 193 4.11 -27.04 -17.39
N HIS A 194 4.19 -25.73 -17.63
CA HIS A 194 4.08 -25.19 -18.98
C HIS A 194 5.27 -25.70 -19.78
N ARG A 195 4.99 -26.64 -20.70
CA ARG A 195 5.92 -27.11 -21.73
C ARG A 195 5.90 -26.13 -22.90
#